data_AF-A0A0M8WHG1-F1
#
_entry.id   AF-A0A0M8WHG1-F1
#
_cell.length_a   1.000
_cell.length_b   1.000
_cell.length_c   1.000
_cell.angle_alpha   90.00
_cell.angle_beta   90.00
_cell.angle_gamma   90.00
#
_symmetry.space_group_name_H-M   'P 1'
#
loop_
_entity.id
_entity.type
_entity.pdbx_description
1 polymer ?
#
loop_
_entity_poly.entity_id
_entity_poly.type
_entity_poly.pdbx_seq_one_letter_code
_entity_poly.pdbx_strand_id
1 'polypeptide(L)'
;MTAVTNWPFGNDAIQDDPLTALRIPVVTSFRPMWHYTGAFLGTLADTGEQWNPPWPFASAERPTEHEVQQLLSFIAYHRHYWQTVHGYDMTRLDARPLDVDCNSATVFIKYGPDDWGYGKSSWIYGPTFVPGPPSSRGTPHEYDKAPGPLRLDQVMDLVHHVDTEYPDKVWIRWKAEHPEAFAA
;
A
#
# COMPACT_ATOMS: atom_id res chain seq x y z
N MET A 1 11.86 29.01 16.64
CA MET A 1 11.24 27.91 17.40
C MET A 1 10.42 27.11 16.40
N THR A 2 10.96 25.99 15.93
CA THR A 2 10.25 25.06 15.06
C THR A 2 9.15 24.39 15.89
N ALA A 3 7.90 24.48 15.42
CA ALA A 3 6.80 23.78 16.07
C ALA A 3 7.15 22.29 16.12
N VAL A 4 7.19 21.71 17.32
CA VAL A 4 7.28 20.26 17.48
C VAL A 4 5.94 19.73 16.95
N THR A 5 5.94 19.12 15.78
CA THR A 5 4.78 18.44 15.26
C THR A 5 4.48 17.27 16.20
N ASN A 6 3.31 17.26 16.85
CA ASN A 6 2.84 16.15 17.71
C ASN A 6 2.46 14.90 16.89
N TRP A 7 3.01 14.77 15.68
CA TRP A 7 2.71 13.71 14.76
C TRP A 7 3.43 12.43 15.19
N PRO A 8 2.70 11.38 15.60
CA PRO A 8 3.31 10.20 16.21
C PRO A 8 4.14 9.40 15.20
N PHE A 9 3.98 9.64 13.91
CA PHE A 9 4.66 8.91 12.84
C PHE A 9 5.96 9.58 12.37
N GLY A 10 6.34 10.74 12.93
CA GLY A 10 7.59 11.43 12.59
C GLY A 10 7.71 11.71 11.09
N ASN A 11 8.84 11.36 10.48
CA ASN A 11 9.06 11.52 9.04
C ASN A 11 8.64 10.31 8.20
N ASP A 12 8.05 9.29 8.85
CA ASP A 12 7.68 8.04 8.21
C ASP A 12 6.47 8.20 7.28
N ALA A 13 5.50 9.01 7.71
CA ALA A 13 4.32 9.40 6.94
C ALA A 13 4.11 10.92 6.97
N ILE A 14 3.63 11.50 5.87
CA ILE A 14 3.42 12.94 5.73
C ILE A 14 2.10 13.34 6.42
N GLN A 15 2.19 14.17 7.46
CA GLN A 15 1.02 14.57 8.27
C GLN A 15 -0.03 15.34 7.46
N ASP A 16 0.41 16.33 6.68
CA ASP A 16 -0.47 17.32 6.05
C ASP A 16 -0.94 16.90 4.64
N ASP A 17 -0.75 15.63 4.29
CA ASP A 17 -1.19 15.09 3.01
C ASP A 17 -2.71 14.83 2.99
N PRO A 18 -3.45 15.21 1.93
CA PRO A 18 -4.89 14.93 1.83
C PRO A 18 -5.26 13.45 1.98
N LEU A 19 -4.40 12.51 1.55
CA LEU A 19 -4.63 11.08 1.73
C LEU A 19 -4.48 10.65 3.19
N THR A 20 -3.57 11.29 3.94
CA THR A 20 -3.41 11.05 5.39
C THR A 20 -4.69 11.40 6.15
N ALA A 21 -5.43 12.43 5.72
CA ALA A 21 -6.74 12.76 6.29
C ALA A 21 -7.79 11.66 6.05
N LEU A 22 -7.64 10.88 4.98
CA LEU A 22 -8.44 9.68 4.68
C LEU A 22 -7.90 8.42 5.37
N ARG A 23 -6.91 8.56 6.27
CA ARG A 23 -6.18 7.48 6.92
C ARG A 23 -5.32 6.61 5.98
N ILE A 24 -5.06 7.07 4.75
CA ILE A 24 -4.09 6.44 3.85
C ILE A 24 -2.72 7.10 4.11
N PRO A 25 -1.75 6.40 4.71
CA PRO A 25 -0.41 6.94 4.92
C PRO A 25 0.28 7.23 3.59
N VAL A 26 0.82 8.43 3.44
CA VAL A 26 1.80 8.75 2.38
C VAL A 26 3.20 8.65 2.97
N VAL A 27 3.92 7.59 2.64
CA VAL A 27 5.21 7.26 3.25
C VAL A 27 6.38 7.71 2.42
N THR A 28 7.47 8.08 3.09
CA THR A 28 8.72 8.54 2.47
C THR A 28 9.66 7.40 2.07
N SER A 29 9.44 6.20 2.61
CA SER A 29 10.25 5.00 2.42
C SER A 29 9.40 3.79 2.09
N PHE A 30 9.90 2.91 1.22
CA PHE A 30 9.25 1.61 0.96
C PHE A 30 9.46 0.60 2.10
N ARG A 31 10.35 0.91 3.06
CA ARG A 31 10.50 0.21 4.34
C ARG A 31 10.23 1.21 5.48
N PRO A 32 8.96 1.57 5.73
CA PRO A 32 8.62 2.44 6.83
C PRO A 32 8.94 1.76 8.17
N MET A 33 9.20 2.58 9.18
CA MET A 33 9.41 2.11 10.55
C MET A 33 8.11 1.55 11.14
N TRP A 34 6.98 2.21 10.86
CA TRP A 34 5.68 1.76 11.33
C TRP A 34 5.08 0.72 10.39
N HIS A 35 4.35 -0.25 10.96
CA HIS A 35 3.76 -1.36 10.21
C HIS A 35 2.35 -1.04 9.73
N TYR A 36 2.25 -0.10 8.79
CA TYR A 36 0.97 0.31 8.21
C TYR A 36 0.25 -0.83 7.52
N THR A 37 -1.08 -0.87 7.67
CA THR A 37 -1.94 -1.84 6.99
C THR A 37 -1.80 -1.76 5.47
N GLY A 38 -1.90 -0.55 4.92
CA GLY A 38 -1.63 -0.26 3.52
C GLY A 38 -1.21 1.20 3.42
N ALA A 39 -0.08 1.46 2.78
CA ALA A 39 0.48 2.79 2.60
C ALA A 39 0.77 3.08 1.13
N PHE A 40 0.64 4.34 0.73
CA PHE A 40 1.10 4.81 -0.58
C PHE A 40 2.52 5.34 -0.45
N LEU A 41 3.44 4.86 -1.29
CA LEU A 41 4.77 5.45 -1.40
C LEU A 41 4.66 6.81 -2.09
N GLY A 42 4.95 7.88 -1.35
CA GLY A 42 4.82 9.24 -1.84
C GLY A 42 5.68 9.51 -3.07
N THR A 43 5.22 10.45 -3.89
CA THR A 43 5.97 10.90 -5.08
C THR A 43 7.19 11.72 -4.68
N LEU A 44 8.05 12.04 -5.65
CA LEU A 44 9.15 12.99 -5.44
C LEU A 44 8.63 14.36 -4.94
N ALA A 45 7.48 14.82 -5.45
CA ALA A 45 6.90 16.09 -5.05
C ALA A 45 6.42 16.07 -3.59
N ASP A 46 5.93 14.92 -3.12
CA ASP A 46 5.41 14.76 -1.75
C ASP A 46 6.56 14.66 -0.74
N THR A 47 7.57 13.87 -1.05
CA THR A 47 8.61 13.49 -0.11
C THR A 47 9.80 14.45 -0.11
N GLY A 48 10.02 15.19 -1.21
CA GLY A 48 11.22 15.99 -1.42
C GLY A 48 12.52 15.17 -1.44
N GLU A 49 12.41 13.84 -1.34
CA GLU A 49 13.52 12.89 -1.27
C GLU A 49 14.07 12.69 -2.68
N GLN A 50 15.04 13.54 -3.02
CA GLN A 50 15.96 13.34 -4.11
C GLN A 50 16.98 12.26 -3.71
N TRP A 51 16.54 11.04 -3.43
CA TRP A 51 17.49 9.93 -3.64
C TRP A 51 18.04 10.10 -5.06
N ASN A 52 19.30 9.77 -5.28
CA ASN A 52 19.84 9.80 -6.63
C ASN A 52 19.81 8.36 -7.13
N PRO A 53 18.70 7.89 -7.75
CA PRO A 53 17.49 8.63 -8.16
C PRO A 53 16.30 8.49 -7.17
N PRO A 54 15.31 9.42 -7.17
CA PRO A 54 14.06 9.24 -6.45
C PRO A 54 13.45 7.99 -7.03
N TRP A 55 13.10 6.99 -6.22
CA TRP A 55 12.87 5.60 -6.64
C TRP A 55 12.64 5.52 -8.15
N PRO A 56 13.66 5.30 -9.01
CA PRO A 56 13.71 5.79 -10.42
C PRO A 56 12.58 5.33 -11.34
N PHE A 57 11.76 4.44 -10.81
CA PHE A 57 10.68 3.73 -11.42
C PHE A 57 9.29 4.19 -10.91
N ALA A 58 9.21 4.94 -9.81
CA ALA A 58 7.96 5.49 -9.30
C ALA A 58 7.45 6.60 -10.24
N SER A 59 6.14 6.60 -10.46
CA SER A 59 5.47 7.66 -11.19
C SER A 59 5.52 8.97 -10.39
N ALA A 60 5.50 10.10 -11.10
CA ALA A 60 5.17 11.39 -10.51
C ALA A 60 3.66 11.56 -10.26
N GLU A 61 2.85 10.62 -10.76
CA GLU A 61 1.40 10.63 -10.59
C GLU A 61 1.01 10.12 -9.20
N ARG A 62 0.02 10.79 -8.63
CA ARG A 62 -0.68 10.35 -7.42
C ARG A 62 -1.78 9.34 -7.78
N PRO A 63 -2.33 8.61 -6.79
CA PRO A 63 -3.50 7.76 -7.04
C PRO A 63 -4.67 8.60 -7.53
N THR A 64 -5.40 8.10 -8.52
CA THR A 64 -6.69 8.67 -8.97
C THR A 64 -7.75 8.52 -7.88
N GLU A 65 -8.87 9.23 -8.00
CA GLU A 65 -9.99 9.09 -7.03
C GLU A 65 -10.46 7.64 -6.89
N HIS A 66 -10.53 6.88 -7.98
CA HIS A 66 -10.90 5.47 -7.94
C HIS A 66 -9.84 4.62 -7.21
N GLU A 67 -8.55 4.84 -7.47
CA GLU A 67 -7.46 4.14 -6.77
C GLU A 67 -7.41 4.51 -5.28
N VAL A 68 -7.78 5.73 -4.90
CA VAL A 68 -7.96 6.13 -3.49
C VAL A 68 -9.08 5.30 -2.84
N GLN A 69 -10.23 5.09 -3.51
CA GLN A 69 -11.30 4.24 -2.99
C GLN A 69 -10.83 2.78 -2.81
N GLN A 70 -10.00 2.28 -3.73
CA GLN A 70 -9.42 0.94 -3.62
C GLN A 70 -8.49 0.83 -2.40
N LEU A 71 -7.60 1.81 -2.18
CA LEU A 71 -6.71 1.84 -1.01
C LEU A 71 -7.51 1.91 0.30
N LEU A 72 -8.56 2.73 0.35
CA LEU A 72 -9.48 2.80 1.48
C LEU A 72 -10.14 1.45 1.75
N SER A 73 -10.69 0.82 0.71
CA SER A 73 -11.34 -0.48 0.82
C SER A 73 -10.38 -1.57 1.28
N PHE A 74 -9.13 -1.54 0.82
CA PHE A 74 -8.07 -2.45 1.28
C PHE A 74 -7.78 -2.31 2.78
N ILE A 75 -7.65 -1.07 3.27
CA ILE A 75 -7.42 -0.81 4.70
C ILE A 75 -8.65 -1.23 5.53
N ALA A 76 -9.85 -0.91 5.05
CA ALA A 76 -11.10 -1.32 5.70
C ALA A 76 -11.25 -2.85 5.76
N TYR A 77 -10.87 -3.56 4.70
CA TYR A 77 -10.87 -5.01 4.65
C TYR A 77 -10.02 -5.63 5.75
N HIS A 78 -8.80 -5.12 5.98
CA HIS A 78 -7.94 -5.62 7.05
C HIS A 78 -8.64 -5.58 8.41
N ARG A 79 -9.32 -4.47 8.72
CA ARG A 79 -10.09 -4.32 9.95
C ARG A 79 -11.25 -5.31 9.99
N HIS A 80 -12.00 -5.42 8.91
CA HIS A 80 -13.10 -6.37 8.80
C HIS A 80 -12.61 -7.80 9.02
N TYR A 81 -11.58 -8.23 8.30
CA TYR A 81 -11.03 -9.57 8.35
C TYR A 81 -10.60 -9.96 9.78
N TRP A 82 -9.79 -9.13 10.44
CA TRP A 82 -9.36 -9.44 11.81
C TRP A 82 -10.50 -9.39 12.82
N GLN A 83 -11.49 -8.51 12.63
CA GLN A 83 -12.65 -8.43 13.49
C GLN A 83 -13.59 -9.64 13.32
N THR A 84 -13.88 -10.06 12.08
CA THR A 84 -14.92 -11.05 11.79
C THR A 84 -14.39 -12.47 11.69
N VAL A 85 -13.19 -12.66 11.13
CA VAL A 85 -12.58 -13.98 10.96
C VAL A 85 -11.82 -14.41 12.21
N HIS A 86 -11.16 -13.46 12.90
CA HIS A 86 -10.32 -13.76 14.08
C HIS A 86 -10.87 -13.22 15.40
N GLY A 87 -11.92 -12.39 15.39
CA GLY A 87 -12.56 -11.87 16.60
C GLY A 87 -11.77 -10.80 17.34
N TYR A 88 -10.80 -10.13 16.70
CA TYR A 88 -10.03 -9.06 17.33
C TYR A 88 -10.83 -7.76 17.44
N ASP A 89 -10.64 -7.03 18.54
CA ASP A 89 -11.16 -5.67 18.69
C ASP A 89 -10.31 -4.70 17.86
N MET A 90 -10.84 -4.33 16.70
CA MET A 90 -10.22 -3.39 15.77
C MET A 90 -10.57 -1.93 16.04
N THR A 91 -11.45 -1.63 17.01
CA THR A 91 -11.79 -0.25 17.40
C THR A 91 -10.63 0.45 18.09
N ARG A 92 -9.68 -0.30 18.63
CA ARG A 92 -8.41 0.25 19.16
C ARG A 92 -7.61 1.06 18.15
N LEU A 93 -7.83 0.84 16.84
CA LEU A 93 -7.18 1.62 15.78
C LEU A 93 -7.82 2.99 15.58
N ASP A 94 -9.06 3.20 16.02
CA ASP A 94 -9.75 4.50 15.91
C ASP A 94 -9.11 5.58 16.79
N ALA A 95 -8.42 5.17 17.85
CA ALA A 95 -7.65 6.07 18.70
C ALA A 95 -6.36 6.60 18.03
N ARG A 96 -5.97 6.05 16.88
CA ARG A 96 -4.78 6.47 16.13
C ARG A 96 -5.18 7.22 14.85
N PRO A 97 -4.35 8.18 14.38
CA PRO A 97 -4.62 8.84 13.12
C PRO A 97 -4.50 7.92 11.90
N LEU A 98 -3.64 6.90 11.95
CA LEU A 98 -3.39 5.93 10.89
C LEU A 98 -3.46 4.50 11.40
N ASP A 99 -3.83 3.57 10.51
CA ASP A 99 -3.96 2.14 10.80
C ASP A 99 -2.58 1.45 10.77
N VAL A 100 -1.99 1.31 11.95
CA VAL A 100 -0.75 0.57 12.17
C VAL A 100 -1.03 -0.66 13.03
N ASP A 101 -1.19 -1.80 12.37
CA ASP A 101 -1.62 -3.03 13.03
C ASP A 101 -1.12 -4.32 12.39
N CYS A 102 -0.14 -4.24 11.50
CA CYS A 102 0.37 -5.41 10.82
C CYS A 102 1.70 -5.89 11.41
N ASN A 103 2.01 -7.17 11.21
CA ASN A 103 3.35 -7.70 11.46
C ASN A 103 4.38 -7.18 10.45
N SER A 104 3.91 -6.63 9.32
CA SER A 104 4.73 -5.94 8.34
C SER A 104 3.92 -4.89 7.60
N ALA A 105 4.59 -3.80 7.19
CA ALA A 105 3.95 -2.77 6.38
C ALA A 105 3.71 -3.29 4.96
N THR A 106 2.53 -3.02 4.40
CA THR A 106 2.29 -3.15 2.95
C THR A 106 2.39 -1.77 2.32
N VAL A 107 3.32 -1.58 1.40
CA VAL A 107 3.55 -0.31 0.72
C VAL A 107 3.25 -0.48 -0.77
N PHE A 108 2.29 0.28 -1.27
CA PHE A 108 1.92 0.36 -2.67
C PHE A 108 2.72 1.45 -3.37
N ILE A 109 3.16 1.14 -4.59
CA ILE A 109 3.88 2.07 -5.47
C ILE A 109 3.16 2.15 -6.81
N LYS A 110 2.97 3.36 -7.32
CA LYS A 110 2.45 3.60 -8.66
C LYS A 110 3.64 3.78 -9.61
N TYR A 111 3.70 2.99 -10.68
CA TYR A 111 4.68 3.10 -11.75
C TYR A 111 4.15 3.94 -12.92
N GLY A 112 2.83 3.99 -13.10
CA GLY A 112 2.14 4.78 -14.12
C GLY A 112 0.62 4.55 -14.10
N PRO A 113 -0.10 4.97 -15.15
CA PRO A 113 -1.51 4.63 -15.34
C PRO A 113 -1.70 3.11 -15.39
N ASP A 114 -2.62 2.58 -14.58
CA ASP A 114 -2.91 1.15 -14.49
C ASP A 114 -1.68 0.25 -14.22
N ASP A 115 -0.63 0.83 -13.62
CA ASP A 115 0.62 0.14 -13.38
C ASP A 115 1.10 0.37 -11.96
N TRP A 116 0.89 -0.64 -11.13
CA TRP A 116 1.13 -0.63 -9.70
C TRP A 116 2.02 -1.80 -9.28
N GLY A 117 2.63 -1.65 -8.11
CA GLY A 117 3.26 -2.75 -7.38
C GLY A 117 3.07 -2.60 -5.87
N TYR A 118 3.44 -3.63 -5.13
CA TYR A 118 3.48 -3.58 -3.67
C TYR A 118 4.76 -4.21 -3.12
N GLY A 119 5.20 -3.72 -1.98
CA GLY A 119 6.26 -4.30 -1.17
C GLY A 119 5.76 -4.62 0.23
N LYS A 120 6.30 -5.68 0.84
CA LYS A 120 6.10 -5.95 2.27
C LYS A 120 7.40 -5.73 3.03
N SER A 121 7.35 -4.98 4.13
CA SER A 121 8.57 -4.69 4.92
C SER A 121 9.22 -5.94 5.53
N SER A 122 8.47 -7.05 5.68
CA SER A 122 8.96 -8.35 6.15
C SER A 122 9.74 -9.15 5.11
N TRP A 123 9.79 -8.72 3.84
CA TRP A 123 10.55 -9.44 2.83
C TRP A 123 12.06 -9.20 3.03
N ILE A 124 12.76 -10.26 3.47
CA ILE A 124 14.21 -10.25 3.70
C ILE A 124 14.98 -10.68 2.43
N TYR A 125 14.46 -11.68 1.71
CA TYR A 125 15.05 -12.22 0.47
C TYR A 125 14.08 -12.21 -0.71
N GLY A 126 12.95 -11.49 -0.55
CA GLY A 126 11.96 -11.33 -1.60
C GLY A 126 12.31 -10.19 -2.56
N PRO A 127 11.55 -10.06 -3.65
CA PRO A 127 11.62 -8.87 -4.52
C PRO A 127 11.32 -7.60 -3.71
N THR A 128 11.88 -6.46 -4.12
CA THR A 128 11.57 -5.16 -3.46
C THR A 128 10.09 -4.79 -3.65
N PHE A 129 9.58 -5.02 -4.86
CA PHE A 129 8.18 -4.81 -5.22
C PHE A 129 7.70 -5.93 -6.14
N VAL A 130 6.41 -6.22 -6.08
CA VAL A 130 5.70 -7.15 -6.98
C VAL A 130 4.45 -6.46 -7.55
N PRO A 131 4.29 -6.41 -8.89
CA PRO A 131 5.32 -6.64 -9.90
C PRO A 131 6.55 -5.74 -9.70
N GLY A 132 7.66 -6.12 -10.31
CA GLY A 132 8.85 -5.29 -10.36
C GLY A 132 8.65 -4.01 -11.18
N PRO A 133 9.58 -3.05 -11.07
CA PRO A 133 9.51 -1.78 -11.80
C PRO A 133 9.49 -2.00 -13.33
N PRO A 134 8.91 -1.08 -14.12
CA PRO A 134 8.83 -1.22 -15.59
C PRO A 134 10.17 -1.50 -16.27
N SER A 135 11.26 -0.91 -15.76
CA SER A 135 12.62 -1.10 -16.28
C SER A 135 13.19 -2.52 -16.11
N SER A 136 12.58 -3.34 -15.25
CA SER A 136 12.98 -4.74 -15.01
C SER A 136 12.21 -5.76 -15.83
N ARG A 137 11.12 -5.36 -16.51
CA ARG A 137 10.22 -6.28 -17.23
C ARG A 137 10.88 -6.83 -18.49
N GLY A 138 10.64 -8.11 -18.77
CA GLY A 138 11.28 -8.85 -19.86
C GLY A 138 12.78 -9.09 -19.66
N THR A 139 13.33 -8.72 -18.50
CA THR A 139 14.73 -8.99 -18.15
C THR A 139 14.83 -10.21 -17.22
N PRO A 140 16.02 -10.81 -17.05
CA PRO A 140 16.23 -11.88 -16.07
C PRO A 140 15.95 -11.47 -14.60
N HIS A 141 15.75 -10.18 -14.34
CA HIS A 141 15.43 -9.63 -13.01
C HIS A 141 13.92 -9.41 -12.81
N GLU A 142 13.08 -9.69 -13.82
CA GLU A 142 11.64 -9.66 -13.65
C GLU A 142 11.19 -10.75 -12.68
N TYR A 143 10.22 -10.41 -11.83
CA TYR A 143 9.56 -11.39 -10.99
C TYR A 143 8.56 -12.21 -11.82
N ASP A 144 9.02 -13.36 -12.29
CA ASP A 144 8.33 -14.26 -13.21
C ASP A 144 6.92 -14.71 -12.77
N LYS A 145 6.67 -14.80 -11.46
CA LYS A 145 5.38 -15.26 -10.91
C LYS A 145 4.26 -14.23 -11.01
N ALA A 146 4.58 -12.95 -11.16
CA ALA A 146 3.60 -11.88 -11.27
C ALA A 146 4.15 -10.74 -12.15
N PRO A 147 4.21 -10.97 -13.47
CA PRO A 147 4.67 -9.96 -14.41
C PRO A 147 3.69 -8.79 -14.46
N GLY A 148 4.24 -7.58 -14.57
CA GLY A 148 3.45 -6.35 -14.76
C GLY A 148 3.22 -6.04 -16.25
N PRO A 149 2.47 -4.96 -16.57
CA PRO A 149 1.80 -4.06 -15.65
C PRO A 149 0.57 -4.70 -14.99
N LEU A 150 0.28 -4.32 -13.74
CA LEU A 150 -0.93 -4.71 -13.04
C LEU A 150 -1.64 -3.47 -12.51
N ARG A 151 -2.97 -3.46 -12.64
CA ARG A 151 -3.82 -2.48 -11.96
C ARG A 151 -3.79 -2.68 -10.45
N LEU A 152 -4.16 -1.65 -9.70
CA LEU A 152 -4.12 -1.69 -8.24
C LEU A 152 -4.99 -2.81 -7.64
N ASP A 153 -6.18 -3.08 -8.20
CA ASP A 153 -7.05 -4.19 -7.77
C ASP A 153 -6.35 -5.55 -7.92
N GLN A 154 -5.63 -5.75 -9.02
CA GLN A 154 -4.87 -6.98 -9.28
C GLN A 154 -3.66 -7.10 -8.36
N VAL A 155 -3.01 -5.99 -8.03
CA VAL A 155 -1.93 -5.93 -7.03
C VAL A 155 -2.46 -6.31 -5.64
N MET A 156 -3.64 -5.83 -5.26
CA MET A 156 -4.28 -6.19 -3.99
C MET A 156 -4.66 -7.67 -3.92
N ASP A 157 -5.04 -8.29 -5.04
CA ASP A 157 -5.27 -9.74 -5.10
C ASP A 157 -3.99 -10.50 -4.74
N LEU A 158 -2.83 -10.09 -5.26
CA LEU A 158 -1.53 -10.69 -4.94
C LEU A 158 -1.13 -10.53 -3.46
N VAL A 159 -1.48 -9.39 -2.83
CA VAL A 159 -1.18 -9.15 -1.41
C VAL A 159 -1.84 -10.19 -0.51
N HIS A 160 -3.05 -10.60 -0.87
CA HIS A 160 -3.87 -11.58 -0.15
C HIS A 160 -3.59 -13.04 -0.55
N HIS A 161 -2.40 -13.31 -1.11
CA HIS A 161 -1.94 -14.64 -1.50
C HIS A 161 -0.95 -15.29 -0.50
N VAL A 162 -1.23 -15.27 0.81
CA VAL A 162 -0.35 -15.92 1.79
C VAL A 162 -0.91 -17.31 2.16
N ASP A 163 -0.22 -18.37 1.72
CA ASP A 163 -0.36 -19.78 2.12
C ASP A 163 -1.76 -20.44 1.99
N THR A 164 -2.67 -19.86 1.20
CA THR A 164 -4.03 -20.38 0.93
C THR A 164 -4.36 -20.36 -0.57
N GLU A 165 -5.49 -20.98 -0.94
CA GLU A 165 -6.06 -20.96 -2.30
C GLU A 165 -6.11 -19.52 -2.83
N TYR A 166 -5.52 -19.28 -4.00
CA TYR A 166 -5.44 -17.97 -4.62
C TYR A 166 -6.62 -17.70 -5.54
N PRO A 167 -7.25 -16.50 -5.48
CA PRO A 167 -7.18 -15.47 -4.44
C PRO A 167 -7.98 -15.84 -3.18
N ASP A 168 -7.67 -15.19 -2.04
CA ASP A 168 -8.38 -15.40 -0.77
C ASP A 168 -9.90 -15.22 -0.92
N LYS A 169 -10.66 -16.22 -0.49
CA LYS A 169 -12.12 -16.24 -0.69
C LYS A 169 -12.84 -15.13 0.06
N VAL A 170 -12.30 -14.71 1.21
CA VAL A 170 -12.88 -13.62 2.01
C VAL A 170 -12.64 -12.27 1.32
N TRP A 171 -11.44 -12.07 0.76
CA TRP A 171 -11.14 -10.91 -0.06
C TRP A 171 -12.00 -10.82 -1.34
N ILE A 172 -12.17 -11.94 -2.06
CA ILE A 172 -13.05 -11.96 -3.24
C ILE A 172 -14.48 -11.60 -2.87
N ARG A 173 -14.98 -12.14 -1.76
CA ARG A 173 -16.30 -11.78 -1.25
C ARG A 173 -16.37 -10.30 -0.88
N TRP A 174 -15.36 -9.77 -0.20
CA TRP A 174 -15.28 -8.36 0.15
C TRP A 174 -15.38 -7.45 -1.09
N LYS A 175 -14.63 -7.76 -2.15
CA LYS A 175 -14.70 -6.99 -3.41
C LYS A 175 -16.10 -7.04 -4.03
N ALA A 176 -16.76 -8.19 -4.00
CA ALA A 176 -18.13 -8.35 -4.52
C ALA A 176 -19.17 -7.57 -3.70
N GLU A 177 -18.95 -7.40 -2.39
CA GLU A 177 -19.80 -6.63 -1.48
C GLU A 177 -19.54 -5.11 -1.55
N HIS A 178 -18.40 -4.69 -2.12
CA HIS A 178 -17.99 -3.28 -2.27
C HIS A 178 -17.71 -2.91 -3.74
N PRO A 179 -18.67 -3.08 -4.66
CA PRO A 179 -18.47 -2.83 -6.08
C PRO A 179 -18.10 -1.36 -6.37
N GLU A 180 -18.48 -0.39 -5.55
CA GLU A 180 -18.11 1.01 -5.71
C GLU A 180 -16.60 1.26 -5.69
N ALA A 181 -15.82 0.39 -5.03
CA ALA A 181 -14.37 0.47 -4.98
C ALA A 181 -13.70 -0.32 -6.11
N PHE A 182 -14.34 -1.36 -6.66
CA PHE A 182 -13.68 -2.32 -7.56
C PHE A 182 -14.36 -2.50 -8.93
N ALA A 183 -15.54 -1.91 -9.14
CA ALA A 183 -16.16 -1.84 -10.45
C ALA A 183 -15.39 -0.83 -11.31
N ALA A 184 -14.87 -1.32 -12.43
CA ALA A 184 -14.25 -0.52 -13.48
C ALA A 184 -15.30 -0.14 -14.55
#